data_AF-A0A1Y1S885-F1
#
_entry.id   AF-A0A1Y1S885-F1
#
_cell.length_a   1.000
_cell.length_b   1.000
_cell.length_c   1.000
_cell.angle_alpha   90.00
_cell.angle_beta   90.00
_cell.angle_gamma   90.00
#
_symmetry.space_group_name_H-M   'P 1'
#
loop_
_entity.id
_entity.type
_entity.pdbx_description
1 polymer ?
#
loop_
_entity_poly.entity_id
_entity_poly.type
_entity_poly.pdbx_seq_one_letter_code
_entity_poly.pdbx_strand_id
1 'polypeptide(L)'
;MELKMTCTEKTPVNHNVVKIVLECEDTLVEMPVSSFVLITSNMGMKRPYTPIEQTKKHLLFYVKVYEKGNVSRFLGNLKKGDPVNVTYFVEKRTYTPNEFKNILFVAGGTGITPCLQVIREIVKNKNDKTKCTILNYNSTPDDCFCKEEIEEYCKSMQVRCINRFDRDFNVESDYDFVYVCGPPGFMECISGKKTPDKQQGELKGILKDAGYTESHVFKF
;
A
#
# COMPACT_ATOMS: atom_id res chain seq x y z
N MET A 1 15.83 -15.03 -6.01
CA MET A 1 16.84 -14.82 -4.95
C MET A 1 16.14 -14.13 -3.78
N GLU A 2 16.40 -14.58 -2.55
CA GLU A 2 15.81 -14.03 -1.33
C GLU A 2 16.92 -13.49 -0.44
N LEU A 3 16.64 -12.37 0.22
CA LEU A 3 17.45 -11.77 1.27
C LEU A 3 16.95 -12.30 2.61
N LYS A 4 17.87 -12.72 3.47
CA LYS A 4 17.57 -13.05 4.85
C LYS A 4 17.69 -11.78 5.69
N MET A 5 16.56 -11.29 6.17
CA MET A 5 16.48 -10.13 7.06
C MET A 5 16.18 -10.59 8.49
N THR A 6 16.38 -9.71 9.46
CA THR A 6 16.13 -9.95 10.88
C THR A 6 15.07 -8.97 11.37
N CYS A 7 14.07 -9.47 12.09
CA CYS A 7 13.10 -8.60 12.79
C CYS A 7 13.80 -7.87 13.94
N THR A 8 13.94 -6.56 13.85
CA THR A 8 14.62 -5.76 14.90
C THR A 8 13.63 -5.00 15.79
N GLU A 9 12.44 -4.71 15.28
CA GLU A 9 11.33 -4.11 16.01
C GLU A 9 10.00 -4.74 15.58
N LYS A 10 9.14 -5.02 16.56
CA LYS A 10 7.71 -5.30 16.33
C LYS A 10 6.89 -4.62 17.41
N THR A 11 6.03 -3.69 17.03
CA THR A 11 5.17 -2.92 17.96
C THR A 11 3.71 -2.97 17.51
N PRO A 12 2.75 -3.16 18.44
CA PRO A 12 1.34 -3.05 18.10
C PRO A 12 1.00 -1.59 17.77
N VAL A 13 0.25 -1.39 16.68
CA VAL A 13 -0.23 -0.06 16.25
C VAL A 13 -1.68 0.14 16.68
N ASN A 14 -2.48 -0.90 16.53
CA ASN A 14 -3.82 -0.98 17.08
C ASN A 14 -4.17 -2.46 17.36
N HIS A 15 -5.45 -2.78 17.50
CA HIS A 15 -5.91 -4.13 17.86
C HIS A 15 -5.56 -5.23 16.85
N ASN A 16 -5.27 -4.91 15.59
CA ASN A 16 -4.95 -5.92 14.56
C ASN A 16 -3.83 -5.52 13.59
N VAL A 17 -3.24 -4.34 13.71
CA VAL A 17 -2.08 -3.89 12.92
C VAL A 17 -0.83 -3.88 13.78
N VAL A 18 0.25 -4.44 13.25
CA VAL A 18 1.59 -4.36 13.84
C VAL A 18 2.53 -3.59 12.90
N LYS A 19 3.41 -2.79 13.49
CA LYS A 19 4.60 -2.22 12.84
C LYS A 19 5.73 -3.22 12.98
N ILE A 20 6.42 -3.51 11.88
CA ILE A 20 7.57 -4.42 11.83
C ILE A 20 8.74 -3.71 11.13
N VAL A 21 9.92 -3.74 11.74
CA VAL A 21 11.17 -3.32 11.12
C VAL A 21 12.01 -4.56 10.86
N LEU A 22 12.39 -4.75 9.60
CA LEU A 22 13.31 -5.81 9.17
C LEU A 22 14.63 -5.17 8.74
N GLU A 23 15.74 -5.66 9.27
CA GLU A 23 17.10 -5.21 8.92
C GLU A 23 17.89 -6.31 8.20
N CYS A 24 18.77 -5.93 7.28
CA CYS A 24 19.75 -6.82 6.67
C CYS A 24 21.18 -6.32 6.90
N GLU A 25 22.12 -7.25 6.96
CA GLU A 25 23.55 -6.93 7.07
C GLU A 25 24.10 -6.32 5.78
N ASP A 26 23.57 -6.75 4.62
CA ASP A 26 23.93 -6.23 3.31
C ASP A 26 23.30 -4.87 3.02
N THR A 27 23.75 -4.18 1.97
CA THR A 27 23.13 -2.93 1.52
C THR A 27 21.97 -3.23 0.58
N LEU A 28 20.77 -2.78 0.94
CA LEU A 28 19.60 -2.89 0.09
C LEU A 28 19.72 -2.02 -1.15
N VAL A 29 19.31 -2.59 -2.29
CA VAL A 29 19.05 -1.82 -3.50
C VAL A 29 17.80 -0.97 -3.26
N GLU A 30 17.88 0.31 -3.60
CA GLU A 30 16.74 1.22 -3.50
C GLU A 30 15.59 0.73 -4.38
N MET A 31 14.40 0.62 -3.79
CA MET A 31 13.22 0.15 -4.50
C MET A 31 12.63 1.29 -5.34
N PRO A 32 12.30 1.08 -6.62
CA PRO A 32 11.52 2.05 -7.37
C PRO A 32 10.15 2.23 -6.69
N VAL A 33 9.56 3.41 -6.85
CA VAL A 33 8.20 3.69 -6.35
C VAL A 33 7.19 2.77 -7.05
N SER A 34 6.07 2.48 -6.36
CA SER A 34 5.07 1.51 -6.83
C SER A 34 5.69 0.11 -6.98
N SER A 35 6.23 -0.38 -5.87
CA SER A 35 6.83 -1.71 -5.78
C SER A 35 6.53 -2.37 -4.43
N PHE A 36 6.72 -3.69 -4.38
CA PHE A 36 6.53 -4.49 -3.17
C PHE A 36 7.60 -5.58 -3.12
N VAL A 37 7.78 -6.16 -1.94
CA VAL A 37 8.56 -7.39 -1.76
C VAL A 37 7.64 -8.56 -1.44
N LEU A 38 8.05 -9.77 -1.76
CA LEU A 38 7.38 -10.96 -1.25
C LEU A 38 8.05 -11.38 0.07
N ILE A 39 7.24 -11.54 1.11
CA ILE A 39 7.67 -12.14 2.37
C ILE A 39 7.26 -13.61 2.37
N THR A 40 8.23 -14.48 2.67
CA THR A 40 8.03 -15.92 2.77
C THR A 40 7.83 -16.32 4.22
N SER A 41 6.68 -16.96 4.51
CA SER A 41 6.39 -17.54 5.83
C SER A 41 7.22 -18.78 6.12
N ASN A 42 7.21 -19.23 7.38
CA ASN A 42 7.77 -20.51 7.80
C ASN A 42 7.16 -21.73 7.08
N MET A 43 5.98 -21.59 6.47
CA MET A 43 5.32 -22.63 5.66
C MET A 43 5.63 -22.51 4.16
N GLY A 44 6.58 -21.65 3.77
CA GLY A 44 6.95 -21.43 2.36
C GLY A 44 5.93 -20.63 1.55
N MET A 45 4.83 -20.16 2.15
CA MET A 45 3.86 -19.29 1.47
C MET A 45 4.42 -17.88 1.33
N LYS A 46 4.28 -17.29 0.12
CA LYS A 46 4.71 -15.93 -0.19
C LYS A 46 3.53 -14.98 -0.32
N ARG A 47 3.64 -13.77 0.23
CA ARG A 47 2.65 -12.70 0.05
C ARG A 47 3.32 -11.35 -0.18
N PRO A 48 2.70 -10.48 -1.00
CA PRO A 48 3.22 -9.15 -1.27
C PRO A 48 3.03 -8.23 -0.06
N TYR A 49 4.07 -7.46 0.26
CA TYR A 49 4.03 -6.39 1.25
C TYR A 49 4.77 -5.17 0.70
N THR A 50 4.14 -4.00 0.76
CA THR A 50 4.78 -2.74 0.39
C THR A 50 5.37 -2.11 1.66
N PRO A 51 6.70 -1.91 1.71
CA PRO A 51 7.31 -1.20 2.82
C PRO A 51 6.87 0.28 2.80
N ILE A 52 6.54 0.83 3.96
CA ILE A 52 6.23 2.26 4.11
C ILE A 52 7.50 3.10 4.22
N GLU A 53 8.60 2.49 4.69
CA GLU A 53 9.92 3.10 4.75
C GLU A 53 10.99 2.11 4.28
N GLN A 54 12.00 2.64 3.60
CA GLN A 54 13.22 1.92 3.25
C GLN A 54 14.42 2.82 3.53
N THR A 55 15.47 2.25 4.10
CA THR A 55 16.83 2.79 4.02
C THR A 55 17.76 1.77 3.39
N LYS A 56 19.07 2.04 3.42
CA LYS A 56 20.10 1.11 2.93
C LYS A 56 20.16 -0.20 3.71
N LYS A 57 19.57 -0.27 4.91
CA LYS A 57 19.67 -1.45 5.80
C LYS A 57 18.34 -1.99 6.30
N HIS A 58 17.25 -1.23 6.24
CA HIS A 58 15.98 -1.70 6.77
C HIS A 58 14.78 -1.41 5.88
N LEU A 59 13.74 -2.22 6.09
CA LEU A 59 12.40 -2.09 5.55
C LEU A 59 11.41 -2.03 6.71
N LEU A 60 10.49 -1.07 6.68
CA LEU A 60 9.43 -0.90 7.67
C LEU A 60 8.08 -1.25 7.05
N PHE A 61 7.29 -2.06 7.74
CA PHE A 61 5.97 -2.51 7.30
C PHE A 61 4.89 -2.26 8.34
N TYR A 62 3.70 -1.93 7.86
CA TYR A 62 2.46 -2.11 8.62
C TYR A 62 1.74 -3.36 8.14
N VAL A 63 1.44 -4.28 9.05
CA VAL A 63 0.85 -5.58 8.74
C VAL A 63 -0.41 -5.77 9.54
N LYS A 64 -1.56 -5.87 8.85
CA LYS A 64 -2.81 -6.32 9.46
C LYS A 64 -2.78 -7.83 9.64
N VAL A 65 -2.85 -8.27 10.88
CA VAL A 65 -2.85 -9.67 11.28
C VAL A 65 -4.27 -10.22 11.13
N TYR A 66 -4.41 -11.25 10.30
CA TYR A 66 -5.69 -11.93 10.07
C TYR A 66 -5.67 -13.28 10.77
N GLU A 67 -6.72 -13.62 11.51
CA GLU A 67 -6.81 -14.85 12.31
C GLU A 67 -6.55 -16.14 11.48
N LYS A 68 -7.04 -16.15 10.24
CA LYS A 68 -6.86 -17.25 9.26
C LYS A 68 -5.75 -16.98 8.25
N GLY A 69 -5.00 -15.88 8.41
CA GLY A 69 -3.94 -15.48 7.50
C GLY A 69 -2.64 -16.22 7.78
N ASN A 70 -2.08 -16.88 6.76
CA ASN A 70 -0.83 -17.64 6.92
C ASN A 70 0.38 -16.71 7.16
N VAL A 71 0.71 -15.85 6.17
CA VAL A 71 1.87 -14.95 6.26
C VAL A 71 1.68 -13.82 7.26
N SER A 72 0.45 -13.29 7.39
CA SER A 72 0.18 -12.22 8.38
C SER A 72 0.27 -12.71 9.83
N ARG A 73 -0.12 -13.96 10.13
CA ARG A 73 0.14 -14.55 11.46
C ARG A 73 1.60 -14.84 11.70
N PHE A 74 2.31 -15.35 10.69
CA PHE A 74 3.76 -15.54 10.78
C PHE A 74 4.43 -14.22 11.19
N LEU A 75 4.14 -13.12 10.48
CA LEU A 75 4.64 -11.78 10.79
C LEU A 75 4.17 -11.28 12.16
N GLY A 76 2.90 -11.47 12.51
CA GLY A 76 2.34 -11.08 13.81
C GLY A 76 2.98 -11.80 15.00
N ASN A 77 3.52 -12.99 14.79
CA ASN A 77 4.15 -13.80 15.83
C ASN A 77 5.67 -13.60 15.95
N LEU A 78 6.30 -12.83 15.06
CA LEU A 78 7.73 -12.57 15.10
C LEU A 78 8.16 -11.96 16.43
N LYS A 79 9.35 -12.33 16.89
CA LYS A 79 10.07 -11.72 17.99
C LYS A 79 11.31 -11.00 17.45
N LYS A 80 11.84 -10.08 18.23
CA LYS A 80 13.13 -9.45 17.91
C LYS A 80 14.20 -10.53 17.79
N GLY A 81 14.97 -10.49 16.70
CA GLY A 81 15.99 -11.49 16.35
C GLY A 81 15.50 -12.58 15.40
N ASP A 82 14.19 -12.71 15.16
CA ASP A 82 13.68 -13.75 14.26
C ASP A 82 14.05 -13.46 12.79
N PRO A 83 14.49 -14.49 12.03
CA PRO A 83 14.81 -14.33 10.62
C PRO A 83 13.55 -14.28 9.75
N VAL A 84 13.59 -13.47 8.70
CA VAL A 84 12.52 -13.31 7.71
C VAL A 84 13.12 -13.33 6.32
N ASN A 85 12.62 -14.21 5.46
CA ASN A 85 13.02 -14.26 4.06
C ASN A 85 12.18 -13.27 3.24
N VAL A 86 12.88 -12.40 2.52
CA VAL A 86 12.28 -11.31 1.73
C VAL A 86 12.85 -11.38 0.32
N THR A 87 12.03 -11.37 -0.72
CA THR A 87 12.53 -11.31 -2.10
C THR A 87 13.10 -9.93 -2.43
N TYR A 88 13.81 -9.83 -3.56
CA TYR A 88 13.96 -8.54 -4.24
C TYR A 88 12.59 -7.96 -4.59
N PHE A 89 12.56 -6.64 -4.78
CA PHE A 89 11.33 -5.93 -5.12
C PHE A 89 10.80 -6.35 -6.48
N VAL A 90 9.49 -6.22 -6.64
CA VAL A 90 8.79 -6.31 -7.91
C VAL A 90 8.14 -4.96 -8.16
N GLU A 91 8.59 -4.29 -9.22
CA GLU A 91 7.97 -3.06 -9.70
C GLU A 91 6.62 -3.38 -10.34
N LYS A 92 5.59 -2.61 -9.96
CA LYS A 92 4.22 -2.77 -10.44
C LYS A 92 3.92 -1.83 -11.61
N ARG A 93 4.46 -0.61 -11.53
CA ARG A 93 4.27 0.46 -12.50
C ARG A 93 5.36 1.49 -12.28
N THR A 94 5.97 1.96 -13.36
CA THR A 94 6.92 3.07 -13.30
C THR A 94 6.20 4.35 -12.90
N TYR A 95 6.75 5.05 -11.93
CA TYR A 95 6.31 6.38 -11.52
C TYR A 95 7.02 7.43 -12.38
N THR A 96 6.25 8.35 -12.94
CA THR A 96 6.77 9.49 -13.71
C THR A 96 6.25 10.79 -13.09
N PRO A 97 7.10 11.73 -12.67
CA PRO A 97 6.64 12.98 -12.10
C PRO A 97 5.75 13.78 -13.06
N ASN A 98 4.70 14.42 -12.54
CA ASN A 98 3.71 15.19 -13.33
C ASN A 98 3.03 14.41 -14.48
N GLU A 99 3.00 13.08 -14.44
CA GLU A 99 2.29 12.28 -15.44
C GLU A 99 0.78 12.58 -15.46
N PHE A 100 0.22 12.87 -14.29
CA PHE A 100 -1.19 13.22 -14.09
C PHE A 100 -1.29 14.50 -13.25
N LYS A 101 -2.35 15.29 -13.42
CA LYS A 101 -2.54 16.52 -12.63
C LYS A 101 -3.25 16.23 -11.32
N ASN A 102 -4.26 15.37 -11.34
CA ASN A 102 -5.07 14.97 -10.19
C ASN A 102 -5.15 13.44 -10.12
N ILE A 103 -4.66 12.87 -9.02
CA ILE A 103 -4.71 11.44 -8.75
C ILE A 103 -5.62 11.17 -7.55
N LEU A 104 -6.50 10.18 -7.72
CA LEU A 104 -7.29 9.59 -6.65
C LEU A 104 -6.62 8.30 -6.14
N PHE A 105 -6.45 8.19 -4.83
CA PHE A 105 -6.01 6.97 -4.16
C PHE A 105 -7.17 6.41 -3.36
N VAL A 106 -7.67 5.24 -3.75
CA VAL A 106 -8.75 4.54 -3.07
C VAL A 106 -8.17 3.36 -2.29
N ALA A 107 -8.09 3.52 -0.98
CA ALA A 107 -7.43 2.57 -0.09
C ALA A 107 -8.42 1.95 0.90
N GLY A 108 -8.45 0.62 0.98
CA GLY A 108 -9.15 -0.12 2.03
C GLY A 108 -8.17 -0.73 3.04
N GLY A 109 -8.21 -0.29 4.29
CA GLY A 109 -7.32 -0.76 5.36
C GLY A 109 -5.85 -0.72 4.96
N THR A 110 -5.16 -1.87 4.98
CA THR A 110 -3.73 -1.93 4.59
C THR A 110 -3.42 -1.65 3.13
N GLY A 111 -4.43 -1.47 2.28
CA GLY A 111 -4.23 -0.98 0.91
C GLY A 111 -3.66 0.43 0.83
N ILE A 112 -3.60 1.18 1.94
CA ILE A 112 -3.02 2.52 1.96
C ILE A 112 -1.49 2.51 1.80
N THR A 113 -0.79 1.43 2.15
CA THR A 113 0.68 1.39 2.13
C THR A 113 1.29 1.59 0.74
N PRO A 114 0.83 0.95 -0.36
CA PRO A 114 1.31 1.31 -1.69
C PRO A 114 0.93 2.71 -2.14
N CYS A 115 -0.21 3.24 -1.69
CA CYS A 115 -0.62 4.62 -1.99
C CYS A 115 0.37 5.62 -1.37
N LEU A 116 0.72 5.44 -0.10
CA LEU A 116 1.68 6.31 0.59
C LEU A 116 3.09 6.22 0.01
N GLN A 117 3.48 5.08 -0.56
CA GLN A 117 4.76 4.95 -1.28
C GLN A 117 4.84 5.92 -2.47
N VAL A 118 3.75 6.06 -3.25
CA VAL A 118 3.65 7.00 -4.38
C VAL A 118 3.55 8.45 -3.90
N ILE A 119 2.66 8.71 -2.94
CA ILE A 119 2.42 10.06 -2.41
C ILE A 119 3.69 10.65 -1.79
N ARG A 120 4.48 9.84 -1.09
CA ARG A 120 5.77 10.26 -0.54
C ARG A 120 6.69 10.82 -1.62
N GLU A 121 6.73 10.20 -2.80
CA GLU A 121 7.60 10.67 -3.89
C GLU A 121 7.09 11.97 -4.51
N ILE A 122 5.78 12.09 -4.70
CA ILE A 122 5.12 13.33 -5.17
C ILE A 122 5.42 14.49 -4.20
N VAL A 123 5.30 14.26 -2.90
CA VAL A 123 5.55 15.30 -1.88
C VAL A 123 7.03 15.67 -1.77
N LYS A 124 7.94 14.69 -1.87
CA LYS A 124 9.40 14.94 -1.81
C LYS A 124 9.91 15.70 -3.04
N ASN A 125 9.35 15.45 -4.22
CA ASN A 125 9.77 16.10 -5.45
C ASN A 125 9.14 17.49 -5.59
N LYS A 126 9.93 18.54 -5.31
CA LYS A 126 9.48 19.95 -5.43
C LYS A 126 9.03 20.36 -6.84
N ASN A 127 9.42 19.60 -7.88
CA ASN A 127 9.02 19.84 -9.26
C ASN A 127 7.78 19.05 -9.68
N ASP A 128 7.32 18.12 -8.84
CA ASP A 128 6.03 17.47 -9.04
C ASP A 128 4.92 18.41 -8.53
N LYS A 129 3.87 18.56 -9.32
CA LYS A 129 2.68 19.39 -9.08
C LYS A 129 1.40 18.57 -8.99
N THR A 130 1.52 17.25 -8.97
CA THR A 130 0.41 16.32 -8.90
C THR A 130 -0.37 16.52 -7.61
N LYS A 131 -1.68 16.78 -7.73
CA LYS A 131 -2.60 16.81 -6.60
C LYS A 131 -3.11 15.41 -6.28
N CYS A 132 -3.11 15.05 -5.01
CA CYS A 132 -3.48 13.73 -4.52
C CYS A 132 -4.71 13.84 -3.60
N THR A 133 -5.74 13.06 -3.89
CA THR A 133 -6.84 12.81 -2.95
C THR A 133 -6.79 11.38 -2.47
N ILE A 134 -6.75 11.15 -1.16
CA ILE A 134 -6.84 9.81 -0.56
C ILE A 134 -8.25 9.61 -0.04
N LEU A 135 -8.95 8.58 -0.52
CA LEU A 135 -10.13 8.03 0.13
C LEU A 135 -9.69 6.82 0.97
N ASN A 136 -9.59 7.03 2.28
CA ASN A 136 -9.07 6.05 3.23
C ASN A 136 -10.23 5.33 3.94
N TYR A 137 -10.62 4.18 3.41
CA TYR A 137 -11.71 3.36 3.93
C TYR A 137 -11.23 2.44 5.05
N ASN A 138 -11.87 2.56 6.21
CA ASN A 138 -11.63 1.74 7.39
C ASN A 138 -12.97 1.35 8.04
N SER A 139 -13.01 0.31 8.87
CA SER A 139 -14.26 -0.07 9.53
C SER A 139 -14.66 0.93 10.62
N THR A 140 -13.67 1.44 11.36
CA THR A 140 -13.85 2.41 12.44
C THR A 140 -12.71 3.44 12.45
N PRO A 141 -12.85 4.59 13.12
CA PRO A 141 -11.75 5.54 13.32
C PRO A 141 -10.49 4.95 13.98
N ASP A 142 -10.65 3.91 14.79
CA ASP A 142 -9.57 3.21 15.49
C ASP A 142 -8.82 2.22 14.57
N ASP A 143 -9.42 1.86 13.43
CA ASP A 143 -8.77 1.07 12.39
C ASP A 143 -7.83 1.91 11.51
N CYS A 144 -7.96 3.24 11.51
CA CYS A 144 -7.05 4.12 10.79
C CYS A 144 -5.65 4.05 11.42
N PHE A 145 -4.66 3.65 10.62
CA PHE A 145 -3.24 3.69 10.97
C PHE A 145 -2.48 4.57 9.94
N CYS A 146 -1.17 4.75 10.12
CA CYS A 146 -0.35 5.74 9.40
C CYS A 146 -0.82 7.20 9.58
N LYS A 147 -1.46 7.55 10.71
CA LYS A 147 -2.05 8.89 10.90
C LYS A 147 -0.98 9.98 10.78
N GLU A 148 0.16 9.78 11.43
CA GLU A 148 1.29 10.73 11.43
C GLU A 148 1.86 10.92 10.03
N GLU A 149 2.08 9.84 9.28
CA GLU A 149 2.60 9.91 7.90
C GLU A 149 1.60 10.61 6.96
N ILE A 150 0.31 10.32 7.08
CA ILE A 150 -0.75 10.96 6.28
C ILE A 150 -0.83 12.45 6.61
N GLU A 151 -0.84 12.81 7.89
CA GLU A 151 -0.90 14.20 8.34
C GLU A 151 0.32 14.99 7.86
N GLU A 152 1.52 14.40 7.92
CA GLU A 152 2.74 15.01 7.39
C GLU A 152 2.61 15.30 5.89
N TYR A 153 2.12 14.35 5.09
CA TYR A 153 1.91 14.59 3.65
C TYR A 153 0.81 15.62 3.37
N CYS A 154 -0.24 15.66 4.19
CA CYS A 154 -1.32 16.65 4.09
C CYS A 154 -0.90 18.07 4.49
N LYS A 155 0.26 18.27 5.11
CA LYS A 155 0.85 19.62 5.27
C LYS A 155 1.25 20.22 3.92
N SER A 156 1.49 19.39 2.89
CA SER A 156 1.64 19.88 1.54
C SER A 156 0.29 20.33 0.98
N MET A 157 0.26 21.44 0.23
CA MET A 157 -0.98 21.89 -0.46
C MET A 157 -1.44 20.93 -1.58
N GLN A 158 -0.69 19.85 -1.83
CA GLN A 158 -0.95 18.88 -2.89
C GLN A 158 -1.80 17.70 -2.42
N VAL A 159 -1.80 17.38 -1.11
CA VAL A 159 -2.40 16.15 -0.61
C VAL A 159 -3.57 16.47 0.30
N ARG A 160 -4.71 15.82 0.04
CA ARG A 160 -5.83 15.76 0.98
C ARG A 160 -6.18 14.31 1.28
N CYS A 161 -6.50 14.02 2.54
CA CYS A 161 -7.00 12.72 2.96
C CYS A 161 -8.42 12.84 3.49
N ILE A 162 -9.27 11.92 3.07
CA ILE A 162 -10.66 11.83 3.44
C ILE A 162 -10.88 10.43 4.02
N ASN A 163 -11.04 10.36 5.34
CA ASN A 163 -11.37 9.10 6.02
C ASN A 163 -12.84 8.74 5.78
N ARG A 164 -13.10 7.46 5.50
CA ARG A 164 -14.44 6.89 5.27
C ARG A 164 -14.64 5.68 6.17
N PHE A 165 -15.78 5.65 6.84
CA PHE A 165 -16.18 4.58 7.75
C PHE A 165 -17.51 3.93 7.35
N ASP A 166 -18.21 4.56 6.41
CA ASP A 166 -19.35 4.01 5.71
C ASP A 166 -18.89 3.15 4.52
N ARG A 167 -19.87 2.51 3.88
CA ARG A 167 -19.68 1.79 2.61
C ARG A 167 -20.17 2.61 1.42
N ASP A 168 -20.42 3.90 1.62
CA ASP A 168 -21.00 4.78 0.64
C ASP A 168 -19.86 5.39 -0.18
N PHE A 169 -19.59 4.75 -1.31
CA PHE A 169 -18.57 5.22 -2.22
C PHE A 169 -19.21 6.13 -3.26
N ASN A 170 -18.91 7.41 -3.17
CA ASN A 170 -19.21 8.40 -4.20
C ASN A 170 -17.89 9.05 -4.65
N VAL A 171 -17.59 8.92 -5.94
CA VAL A 171 -16.40 9.50 -6.57
C VAL A 171 -16.84 10.34 -7.73
N GLU A 172 -16.46 11.62 -7.68
CA GLU A 172 -16.52 12.52 -8.82
C GLU A 172 -15.54 12.03 -9.89
N SER A 173 -15.92 12.14 -11.15
CA SER A 173 -15.13 11.66 -12.30
C SER A 173 -14.10 12.67 -12.80
N ASP A 174 -13.56 13.50 -11.91
CA ASP A 174 -12.68 14.63 -12.22
C ASP A 174 -11.17 14.33 -12.08
N TYR A 175 -10.81 13.12 -11.65
CA TYR A 175 -9.41 12.68 -11.55
C TYR A 175 -8.88 12.13 -12.87
N ASP A 176 -7.63 12.45 -13.19
CA ASP A 176 -6.95 11.94 -14.39
C ASP A 176 -6.56 10.45 -14.24
N PHE A 177 -6.30 10.02 -13.00
CA PHE A 177 -5.87 8.66 -12.70
C PHE A 177 -6.29 8.20 -11.30
N VAL A 178 -6.55 6.90 -11.15
CA VAL A 178 -7.02 6.28 -9.91
C VAL A 178 -6.16 5.08 -9.55
N TYR A 179 -5.53 5.13 -8.38
CA TYR A 179 -4.93 3.95 -7.74
C TYR A 179 -5.92 3.30 -6.78
N VAL A 180 -6.03 1.97 -6.81
CA VAL A 180 -6.92 1.22 -5.92
C VAL A 180 -6.18 0.07 -5.24
N CYS A 181 -6.33 -0.06 -3.92
CA CYS A 181 -5.85 -1.22 -3.19
C CYS A 181 -6.70 -1.50 -1.94
N GLY A 182 -6.93 -2.78 -1.66
CA GLY A 182 -7.66 -3.21 -0.48
C GLY A 182 -7.98 -4.71 -0.50
N PRO A 183 -8.79 -5.19 0.46
CA PRO A 183 -9.23 -6.58 0.50
C PRO A 183 -10.02 -7.00 -0.75
N PRO A 184 -10.10 -8.30 -1.09
CA PRO A 184 -10.73 -8.75 -2.33
C PRO A 184 -12.18 -8.29 -2.54
N GLY A 185 -13.00 -8.24 -1.48
CA GLY A 185 -14.38 -7.75 -1.57
C GLY A 185 -14.46 -6.25 -1.83
N PHE A 186 -13.54 -5.48 -1.26
CA PHE A 186 -13.40 -4.04 -1.53
C PHE A 186 -12.99 -3.82 -3.00
N MET A 187 -11.96 -4.53 -3.46
CA MET A 187 -11.49 -4.43 -4.85
C MET A 187 -12.58 -4.79 -5.86
N GLU A 188 -13.36 -5.84 -5.61
CA GLU A 188 -14.48 -6.24 -6.49
C GLU A 188 -15.50 -5.11 -6.63
N CYS A 189 -15.87 -4.47 -5.52
CA CYS A 189 -16.86 -3.41 -5.49
C CYS A 189 -16.36 -2.12 -6.17
N ILE A 190 -15.11 -1.72 -5.93
CA ILE A 190 -14.57 -0.46 -6.44
C ILE A 190 -14.17 -0.54 -7.91
N SER A 191 -13.46 -1.60 -8.30
CA SER A 191 -12.76 -1.65 -9.59
C SER A 191 -12.87 -2.99 -10.32
N GLY A 192 -13.49 -4.00 -9.71
CA GLY A 192 -13.32 -5.40 -10.10
C GLY A 192 -11.94 -5.96 -9.72
N LYS A 193 -11.81 -7.28 -9.75
CA LYS A 193 -10.56 -8.00 -9.42
C LYS A 193 -9.50 -7.89 -10.52
N LYS A 194 -8.26 -8.15 -10.12
CA LYS A 194 -7.16 -8.53 -11.02
C LYS A 194 -7.38 -9.95 -11.52
N THR A 195 -6.83 -10.28 -12.68
CA THR A 195 -6.86 -11.64 -13.21
C THR A 195 -6.06 -12.62 -12.33
N PRO A 196 -6.26 -13.95 -12.44
CA PRO A 196 -5.52 -14.93 -11.64
C PRO A 196 -3.99 -14.81 -11.75
N ASP A 197 -3.50 -14.47 -12.95
CA ASP A 197 -2.10 -14.19 -13.29
C ASP A 197 -1.64 -12.76 -12.93
N LYS A 198 -2.45 -12.02 -12.16
CA LYS A 198 -2.13 -10.72 -11.55
C LYS A 198 -2.03 -9.54 -12.52
N GLN A 199 -2.56 -9.66 -13.74
CA GLN A 199 -2.77 -8.51 -14.63
C GLN A 199 -3.92 -7.63 -14.12
N GLN A 200 -4.06 -6.41 -14.66
CA GLN A 200 -5.05 -5.43 -14.19
C GLN A 200 -6.50 -5.93 -14.32
N GLY A 201 -6.79 -6.78 -15.31
CA GLY A 201 -8.14 -7.29 -15.56
C GLY A 201 -9.13 -6.23 -16.00
N GLU A 202 -10.38 -6.64 -16.25
CA GLU A 202 -11.46 -5.73 -16.65
C GLU A 202 -11.77 -4.73 -15.52
N LEU A 203 -12.06 -3.47 -15.88
CA LEU A 203 -12.63 -2.52 -14.92
C LEU A 203 -14.12 -2.85 -14.71
N LYS A 204 -14.55 -2.87 -13.45
CA LYS A 204 -15.94 -3.08 -13.03
C LYS A 204 -16.25 -2.22 -11.81
N GLY A 205 -17.50 -2.27 -11.36
CA GLY A 205 -17.92 -1.64 -10.11
C GLY A 205 -17.93 -0.12 -10.23
N ILE A 206 -17.78 0.54 -9.08
CA ILE A 206 -18.18 1.94 -8.95
C ILE A 206 -17.33 2.88 -9.82
N LEU A 207 -16.05 2.58 -10.04
CA LEU A 207 -15.23 3.39 -10.94
C LEU A 207 -15.70 3.28 -12.40
N LYS A 208 -16.15 2.10 -12.85
CA LYS A 208 -16.75 1.94 -14.18
C LYS A 208 -18.06 2.72 -14.29
N ASP A 209 -18.90 2.64 -13.26
CA ASP A 209 -20.19 3.32 -13.21
C ASP A 209 -20.01 4.85 -13.17
N ALA A 210 -18.92 5.34 -12.57
CA ALA A 210 -18.50 6.75 -12.59
C ALA A 210 -17.91 7.21 -13.93
N GLY A 211 -17.77 6.32 -14.92
CA GLY A 211 -17.29 6.66 -16.26
C GLY A 211 -15.77 6.50 -16.48
N TYR A 212 -15.04 5.93 -15.52
CA TYR A 212 -13.64 5.57 -15.75
C TYR A 212 -13.53 4.37 -16.70
N THR A 213 -12.37 4.29 -17.34
CA THR A 213 -11.96 3.15 -18.18
C THR A 213 -10.68 2.54 -17.63
N GLU A 214 -10.28 1.37 -18.14
CA GLU A 214 -9.08 0.66 -17.73
C GLU A 214 -7.80 1.52 -17.83
N SER A 215 -7.74 2.48 -18.76
CA SER A 215 -6.59 3.38 -18.90
C SER A 215 -6.46 4.38 -17.76
N HIS A 216 -7.50 4.60 -16.97
CA HIS A 216 -7.51 5.53 -15.85
C HIS A 216 -7.24 4.85 -14.50
N VAL A 217 -7.26 3.52 -14.42
CA VAL A 217 -7.29 2.80 -13.14
C VAL A 217 -6.12 1.83 -13.01
N PHE A 218 -5.41 1.92 -11.89
CA PHE A 218 -4.38 0.95 -11.50
C PHE A 218 -4.72 0.26 -10.19
N LYS A 219 -4.91 -1.06 -10.25
CA LYS A 219 -5.08 -1.95 -9.11
C LYS A 219 -3.70 -2.45 -8.68
N PHE A 220 -3.28 -2.15 -7.45
CA PHE A 220 -2.02 -2.66 -6.91
C PHE A 220 -2.00 -4.20 -6.85
#